data_AF-A0A0T6B3X3-F1
#
_entry.id   AF-A0A0T6B3X3-F1
#
_cell.length_a   1.000
_cell.length_b   1.000
_cell.length_c   1.000
_cell.angle_alpha   90.00
_cell.angle_beta   90.00
_cell.angle_gamma   90.00
#
_symmetry.space_group_name_H-M   'P 1'
#
loop_
_entity.id
_entity.type
_entity.pdbx_description
1 polymer ?
#
loop_
_entity_poly.entity_id
_entity_poly.type
_entity_poly.pdbx_seq_one_letter_code
_entity_poly.pdbx_strand_id
1 'polypeptide(L)'
;MYQIHEKYREIKKECFKEVTGKEFGGGPPFTCEELEERKKEMTCVAECAGKKKGMLDDDGNIKEEEAKKLVKECTEKLDWFQSKVDDVTSKCIEAAKEAAKKHDKEGCNPSDIKFAYCIFKEIQLNCPADQIKDQAKCDAMRESIKKHDHPP
;
A
#
# COMPACT_ATOMS: atom_id res chain seq x y z
N MET A 1 6.98 7.31 7.94
CA MET A 1 6.37 7.17 6.58
C MET A 1 6.93 8.15 5.54
N TYR A 2 7.12 9.45 5.84
CA TYR A 2 7.68 10.42 4.87
C TYR A 2 9.05 10.00 4.28
N GLN A 3 9.99 9.55 5.11
CA GLN A 3 11.33 9.13 4.66
C GLN A 3 11.31 7.88 3.75
N ILE A 4 10.33 6.99 3.93
CA ILE A 4 10.16 5.79 3.09
C ILE A 4 9.50 6.16 1.76
N HIS A 5 8.57 7.12 1.80
CA HIS A 5 7.98 7.69 0.60
C HIS A 5 9.05 8.34 -0.29
N GLU A 6 10.07 8.97 0.29
CA GLU A 6 11.24 9.46 -0.46
C GLU A 6 12.12 8.34 -1.00
N LYS A 7 12.46 7.34 -0.16
CA LYS A 7 13.31 6.20 -0.56
C LYS A 7 12.79 5.47 -1.79
N TYR A 8 11.47 5.31 -1.91
CA TYR A 8 10.84 4.58 -3.00
C TYR A 8 10.17 5.48 -4.05
N ARG A 9 10.37 6.81 -3.96
CA ARG A 9 9.75 7.78 -4.85
C ARG A 9 10.14 7.56 -6.31
N GLU A 10 11.44 7.38 -6.56
CA GLU A 10 11.96 7.25 -7.92
C GLU A 10 11.53 5.93 -8.55
N ILE A 11 11.53 4.82 -7.80
CA ILE A 11 10.97 3.52 -8.25
C ILE A 11 9.50 3.68 -8.63
N LYS A 12 8.71 4.39 -7.83
CA LYS A 12 7.28 4.60 -8.12
C LYS A 12 7.09 5.43 -9.39
N LYS A 13 7.89 6.48 -9.61
CA LYS A 13 7.83 7.28 -10.85
C LYS A 13 8.22 6.46 -12.08
N GLU A 14 9.29 5.68 -11.97
CA GLU A 14 9.76 4.80 -13.03
C GLU A 14 8.67 3.78 -13.41
N CYS A 15 8.13 3.07 -12.43
CA CYS A 15 7.02 2.14 -12.65
C CYS A 15 5.76 2.81 -13.19
N PHE A 16 5.44 4.03 -12.74
CA PHE A 16 4.32 4.78 -13.30
C PHE A 16 4.51 5.07 -14.78
N LYS A 17 5.72 5.48 -15.18
CA LYS A 17 6.06 5.73 -16.58
C LYS A 17 6.06 4.46 -17.41
N GLU A 18 6.58 3.35 -16.87
CA GLU A 18 6.57 2.04 -17.55
C GLU A 18 5.14 1.52 -17.78
N VAL A 19 4.26 1.65 -16.78
CA VAL A 19 2.88 1.14 -16.84
C VAL A 19 1.99 2.02 -17.69
N THR A 20 2.07 3.35 -17.54
CA THR A 20 1.09 4.28 -18.14
C THR A 20 1.61 4.98 -19.39
N GLY A 21 2.93 4.95 -19.65
CA GLY A 21 3.58 5.77 -20.67
C GLY A 21 3.61 7.27 -20.35
N LYS A 22 3.06 7.69 -19.19
CA LYS A 22 2.90 9.09 -18.80
C LYS A 22 3.94 9.46 -17.73
N GLU A 23 4.31 10.73 -17.66
CA GLU A 23 5.09 11.24 -16.53
C GLU A 23 4.23 11.23 -15.25
N PHE A 24 4.88 11.02 -14.09
CA PHE A 24 4.19 11.00 -12.80
C PHE A 24 3.63 12.40 -12.48
N GLY A 25 2.37 12.60 -12.82
CA GLY A 25 1.65 13.85 -12.62
C GLY A 25 0.25 13.71 -13.21
N GLY A 26 -0.77 13.91 -12.38
CA GLY A 26 -2.16 13.83 -12.79
C GLY A 26 -3.08 14.54 -11.80
N GLY A 27 -4.13 15.16 -12.33
CA GLY A 27 -5.22 15.70 -11.52
C GLY A 27 -6.14 14.59 -10.99
N PRO A 28 -7.09 14.93 -10.10
CA PRO A 28 -8.08 13.96 -9.64
C PRO A 28 -8.87 13.40 -10.83
N PRO A 29 -9.26 12.11 -10.82
CA PRO A 29 -10.23 11.60 -11.79
C PRO A 29 -11.54 12.39 -11.65
N PHE A 30 -12.11 12.83 -12.76
CA PHE A 30 -13.33 13.64 -12.78
C PHE A 30 -14.58 12.80 -13.03
N THR A 31 -14.41 11.52 -13.38
CA THR A 31 -15.46 10.54 -13.63
C THR A 31 -15.19 9.21 -12.94
N CYS A 32 -16.23 8.39 -12.75
CA CYS A 32 -16.10 7.05 -12.19
C CYS A 32 -15.28 6.12 -13.09
N GLU A 33 -15.36 6.28 -14.41
CA GLU A 33 -14.59 5.48 -15.37
C GLU A 33 -13.09 5.78 -15.25
N GLU A 34 -12.71 7.07 -15.21
CA GLU A 34 -11.33 7.48 -14.98
C GLU A 34 -10.81 7.01 -13.63
N LEU A 35 -11.66 6.94 -12.60
CA LEU A 35 -11.30 6.41 -11.29
C LEU A 35 -10.97 4.91 -11.37
N GLU A 36 -11.81 4.12 -12.04
CA GLU A 36 -11.57 2.68 -12.18
C GLU A 36 -10.35 2.38 -13.07
N GLU A 37 -10.14 3.13 -14.14
CA GLU A 37 -8.90 3.04 -14.94
C GLU A 37 -7.67 3.39 -14.09
N ARG A 38 -7.75 4.48 -13.31
CA ARG A 38 -6.66 4.87 -12.40
C ARG A 38 -6.35 3.79 -11.37
N LYS A 39 -7.38 3.12 -10.81
CA LYS A 39 -7.18 2.01 -9.87
C LYS A 39 -6.44 0.85 -10.53
N LYS A 40 -6.78 0.50 -11.77
CA LYS A 40 -6.08 -0.55 -12.54
C LYS A 40 -4.63 -0.16 -12.80
N GLU A 41 -4.38 1.05 -13.33
CA GLU A 41 -3.02 1.57 -13.54
C GLU A 41 -2.21 1.52 -12.24
N MET A 42 -2.76 2.03 -11.13
CA MET A 42 -2.06 2.06 -9.85
C MET A 42 -1.81 0.68 -9.25
N THR A 43 -2.66 -0.31 -9.56
CA THR A 43 -2.42 -1.72 -9.20
C THR A 43 -1.18 -2.25 -9.92
N CYS A 44 -1.07 -2.00 -11.22
CA CYS A 44 0.11 -2.37 -12.01
C CYS A 44 1.37 -1.63 -11.57
N VAL A 45 1.27 -0.35 -11.22
CA VAL A 45 2.40 0.43 -10.68
C VAL A 45 2.87 -0.14 -9.34
N ALA A 46 1.94 -0.55 -8.48
CA ALA A 46 2.25 -1.18 -7.21
C ALA A 46 2.96 -2.53 -7.42
N GLU A 47 2.45 -3.37 -8.32
CA GLU A 47 3.09 -4.64 -8.66
C GLU A 47 4.51 -4.44 -9.20
N CYS A 48 4.70 -3.54 -10.17
CA CYS A 48 6.02 -3.18 -10.70
C CYS A 48 6.98 -2.74 -9.58
N ALA A 49 6.51 -1.84 -8.71
CA ALA A 49 7.34 -1.31 -7.64
C ALA A 49 7.68 -2.40 -6.61
N GLY A 50 6.73 -3.30 -6.30
CA GLY A 50 6.94 -4.43 -5.41
C GLY A 50 7.96 -5.42 -5.95
N LYS A 51 7.91 -5.74 -7.26
CA LYS A 51 8.91 -6.56 -7.95
C LYS A 51 10.30 -5.93 -7.90
N LYS A 52 10.43 -4.64 -8.23
CA LYS A 52 11.73 -3.91 -8.20
C LYS A 52 12.33 -3.80 -6.80
N LYS A 53 11.51 -3.81 -5.75
CA LYS A 53 11.97 -3.84 -4.35
C LYS A 53 12.33 -5.25 -3.87
N GLY A 54 12.08 -6.28 -4.68
CA GLY A 54 12.24 -7.68 -4.28
C GLY A 54 11.18 -8.17 -3.29
N MET A 55 10.10 -7.39 -3.06
CA MET A 55 9.02 -7.76 -2.15
C MET A 55 8.01 -8.71 -2.80
N LEU A 56 7.97 -8.73 -4.13
CA LEU A 56 7.17 -9.67 -4.91
C LEU A 56 8.04 -10.68 -5.66
N ASP A 57 7.47 -11.85 -5.94
CA ASP A 57 7.97 -12.77 -6.95
C ASP A 57 7.57 -12.36 -8.38
N ASP A 58 7.98 -13.16 -9.37
CA ASP A 58 7.73 -12.87 -10.78
C ASP A 58 6.23 -12.94 -11.13
N ASP A 59 5.45 -13.70 -10.36
CA ASP A 59 4.00 -13.83 -10.45
C ASP A 59 3.26 -12.72 -9.67
N GLY A 60 4.00 -11.78 -9.05
CA GLY A 60 3.44 -10.66 -8.31
C GLY A 60 2.91 -11.04 -6.93
N ASN A 61 3.27 -12.19 -6.37
CA ASN A 61 2.89 -12.59 -5.00
C ASN A 61 3.90 -12.11 -3.97
N ILE A 62 3.42 -11.85 -2.76
CA ILE A 62 4.23 -11.37 -1.63
C ILE A 62 5.25 -12.41 -1.20
N LYS A 63 6.54 -12.01 -1.14
CA LYS A 63 7.61 -12.75 -0.46
C LYS A 63 7.58 -12.42 1.03
N GLU A 64 7.07 -13.35 1.84
CA GLU A 64 6.77 -13.10 3.26
C GLU A 64 7.95 -12.55 4.07
N GLU A 65 9.13 -13.15 3.93
CA GLU A 65 10.30 -12.75 4.71
C GLU A 65 10.78 -11.35 4.34
N GLU A 66 10.77 -11.01 3.05
CA GLU A 66 11.11 -9.66 2.59
C GLU A 66 10.04 -8.63 2.98
N ALA A 67 8.76 -9.02 2.97
CA ALA A 67 7.68 -8.17 3.45
C ALA A 67 7.81 -7.88 4.96
N LYS A 68 8.09 -8.89 5.78
CA LYS A 68 8.35 -8.73 7.23
C LYS A 68 9.53 -7.81 7.49
N LYS A 69 10.64 -8.02 6.78
CA LYS A 69 11.83 -7.18 6.88
C LYS A 69 11.53 -5.73 6.51
N LEU A 70 10.83 -5.52 5.39
CA LEU A 70 10.48 -4.18 4.91
C LEU A 70 9.55 -3.46 5.88
N VAL A 71 8.53 -4.13 6.44
CA VAL A 71 7.64 -3.49 7.42
C VAL A 71 8.39 -3.13 8.69
N LYS A 72 9.29 -3.99 9.18
CA LYS A 72 10.16 -3.68 10.33
C LYS A 72 11.00 -2.43 10.07
N GLU A 73 11.69 -2.36 8.93
CA GLU A 73 12.44 -1.16 8.53
C GLU A 73 11.51 0.08 8.42
N CYS A 74 10.31 -0.11 7.88
CA CYS A 74 9.38 1.00 7.67
C CYS A 74 8.78 1.57 8.98
N THR A 75 8.75 0.75 10.03
CA THR A 75 8.07 1.05 11.28
C THR A 75 9.03 1.20 12.46
N GLU A 76 10.34 1.05 12.25
CA GLU A 76 11.40 1.15 13.26
C GLU A 76 11.24 2.36 14.19
N LYS A 77 10.84 3.50 13.64
CA LYS A 77 10.68 4.77 14.39
C LYS A 77 9.30 4.93 15.07
N LEU A 78 8.46 3.90 15.03
CA LEU A 78 7.13 3.88 15.65
C LEU A 78 7.17 2.95 16.87
N ASP A 79 7.75 3.42 17.97
CA ASP A 79 7.93 2.62 19.21
C ASP A 79 6.61 2.00 19.68
N TRP A 80 5.52 2.76 19.63
CA TRP A 80 4.16 2.33 20.01
C TRP A 80 3.60 1.20 19.12
N PHE A 81 4.16 1.01 17.93
CA PHE A 81 3.71 0.01 16.98
C PHE A 81 4.54 -1.28 17.03
N GLN A 82 5.77 -1.23 17.58
CA GLN A 82 6.72 -2.35 17.55
C GLN A 82 6.14 -3.67 18.08
N SER A 83 5.38 -3.62 19.17
CA SER A 83 4.77 -4.82 19.77
C SER A 83 3.65 -5.44 18.91
N LYS A 84 3.22 -4.78 17.84
CA LYS A 84 2.15 -5.20 16.93
C LYS A 84 2.66 -5.53 15.52
N VAL A 85 3.91 -5.19 15.21
CA VAL A 85 4.47 -5.28 13.84
C VAL A 85 4.32 -6.69 13.27
N ASP A 86 4.71 -7.72 14.02
CA ASP A 86 4.69 -9.11 13.52
C ASP A 86 3.26 -9.61 13.28
N ASP A 87 2.34 -9.36 14.21
CA ASP A 87 0.93 -9.76 14.09
C ASP A 87 0.23 -9.03 12.94
N VAL A 88 0.41 -7.71 12.85
CA VAL A 88 -0.16 -6.89 11.78
C VAL A 88 0.42 -7.30 10.42
N THR A 89 1.72 -7.55 10.34
CA THR A 89 2.36 -7.94 9.08
C THR A 89 1.83 -9.29 8.60
N SER A 90 1.74 -10.27 9.50
CA SER A 90 1.17 -11.59 9.18
C SER A 90 -0.27 -11.49 8.70
N LYS A 91 -1.10 -10.70 9.38
CA LYS A 91 -2.48 -10.42 8.98
C LYS A 91 -2.56 -9.81 7.57
N CYS A 92 -1.69 -8.85 7.28
CA CYS A 92 -1.69 -8.16 6.00
C CYS A 92 -1.13 -9.01 4.85
N ILE A 93 -0.19 -9.91 5.13
CA ILE A 93 0.27 -10.93 4.17
C ILE A 93 -0.90 -11.83 3.76
N GLU A 94 -1.67 -12.33 4.72
CA GLU A 94 -2.83 -13.18 4.42
C GLU A 94 -3.89 -12.45 3.60
N ALA A 95 -4.18 -11.18 3.95
CA ALA A 95 -5.09 -10.35 3.16
C ALA A 95 -4.61 -10.15 1.70
N ALA A 96 -3.29 -9.98 1.51
CA ALA A 96 -2.69 -9.84 0.20
C ALA A 96 -2.74 -11.15 -0.62
N LYS A 97 -2.47 -12.29 0.01
CA LYS A 97 -2.62 -13.62 -0.63
C LYS A 97 -4.06 -13.87 -1.06
N GLU A 98 -5.03 -13.53 -0.22
CA GLU A 98 -6.44 -13.67 -0.56
C GLU A 98 -6.86 -12.76 -1.73
N ALA A 99 -6.29 -11.56 -1.82
CA ALA A 99 -6.50 -10.68 -2.97
C ALA A 99 -5.88 -11.27 -4.25
N ALA A 100 -4.65 -11.80 -4.16
CA ALA A 100 -3.99 -12.47 -5.27
C ALA A 100 -4.75 -13.71 -5.77
N LYS A 101 -5.44 -14.45 -4.90
CA LYS A 101 -6.27 -15.59 -5.34
C LYS A 101 -7.52 -15.17 -6.09
N LYS A 102 -8.08 -14.00 -5.77
CA LYS A 102 -9.39 -13.54 -6.27
C LYS A 102 -9.30 -12.62 -7.48
N HIS A 103 -8.11 -12.17 -7.85
CA HIS A 103 -7.94 -11.25 -8.97
C HIS A 103 -8.09 -11.94 -10.33
N ASP A 104 -8.42 -11.13 -11.33
CA ASP A 104 -8.40 -11.52 -12.73
C ASP A 104 -6.94 -11.65 -13.21
N LYS A 105 -6.60 -12.82 -13.77
CA LYS A 105 -5.24 -13.12 -14.25
C LYS A 105 -4.86 -12.35 -15.52
N GLU A 106 -5.83 -11.71 -16.19
CA GLU A 106 -5.55 -10.80 -17.30
C GLU A 106 -5.06 -9.43 -16.81
N GLY A 107 -5.22 -9.12 -15.52
CA GLY A 107 -4.77 -7.89 -14.89
C GLY A 107 -3.53 -8.06 -14.03
N CYS A 108 -3.05 -6.94 -13.48
CA CYS A 108 -1.94 -6.92 -12.53
C CYS A 108 -2.34 -7.47 -11.16
N ASN A 109 -1.42 -8.16 -10.50
CA ASN A 109 -1.64 -8.79 -9.21
C ASN A 109 -1.82 -7.73 -8.11
N PRO A 110 -2.97 -7.70 -7.40
CA PRO A 110 -3.25 -6.66 -6.41
C PRO A 110 -2.58 -6.90 -5.05
N SER A 111 -1.74 -7.93 -4.91
CA SER A 111 -1.15 -8.31 -3.63
C SER A 111 -0.39 -7.16 -2.95
N ASP A 112 0.46 -6.42 -3.68
CA ASP A 112 1.27 -5.32 -3.13
C ASP A 112 0.41 -4.16 -2.64
N ILE A 113 -0.53 -3.68 -3.48
CA ILE A 113 -1.37 -2.55 -3.11
C ILE A 113 -2.29 -2.90 -1.93
N LYS A 114 -2.76 -4.15 -1.85
CA LYS A 114 -3.58 -4.65 -0.74
C LYS A 114 -2.76 -4.81 0.54
N PHE A 115 -1.55 -5.34 0.43
CA PHE A 115 -0.61 -5.42 1.55
C PHE A 115 -0.30 -4.03 2.12
N ALA A 116 0.12 -3.10 1.26
CA ALA A 116 0.48 -1.74 1.64
C ALA A 116 -0.70 -0.99 2.29
N TYR A 117 -1.90 -1.11 1.72
CA TYR A 117 -3.10 -0.50 2.29
C TYR A 117 -3.49 -1.12 3.64
N CYS A 118 -3.36 -2.44 3.79
CA CYS A 118 -3.63 -3.12 5.04
C CYS A 118 -2.69 -2.62 6.17
N ILE A 119 -1.38 -2.54 5.91
CA ILE A 119 -0.42 -2.01 6.88
C ILE A 119 -0.76 -0.56 7.25
N PHE A 120 -1.05 0.28 6.25
CA PHE A 120 -1.47 1.66 6.49
C PHE A 120 -2.71 1.73 7.38
N LYS A 121 -3.75 0.94 7.06
CA LYS A 121 -5.00 0.87 7.82
C LYS A 121 -4.75 0.47 9.28
N GLU A 122 -3.96 -0.57 9.51
CA GLU A 122 -3.61 -1.02 10.87
C GLU A 122 -2.84 0.05 11.65
N ILE A 123 -1.88 0.73 11.03
CA ILE A 123 -1.15 1.84 11.67
C ILE A 123 -2.13 2.96 12.06
N GLN A 124 -3.02 3.40 11.14
CA GLN A 124 -3.95 4.51 11.43
C GLN A 124 -4.97 4.17 12.51
N LEU A 125 -5.47 2.92 12.50
CA LEU A 125 -6.48 2.45 13.46
C LEU A 125 -5.89 2.17 14.85
N ASN A 126 -4.61 1.81 14.95
CA ASN A 126 -3.93 1.57 16.22
C ASN A 126 -3.12 2.77 16.74
N CYS A 127 -3.05 3.87 15.99
CA CYS A 127 -2.31 5.07 16.39
C CYS A 127 -2.85 5.65 17.72
N PRO A 128 -2.04 5.73 18.80
CA PRO A 128 -2.53 6.17 20.10
C PRO A 128 -2.75 7.68 20.16
N ALA A 129 -3.55 8.15 21.13
CA ALA A 129 -4.05 9.53 21.18
C ALA A 129 -2.94 10.57 21.35
N ASP A 130 -1.85 10.22 22.02
CA ASP A 130 -0.66 11.06 22.21
C ASP A 130 0.13 11.32 20.92
N GLN A 131 -0.10 10.52 19.88
CA GLN A 131 0.52 10.69 18.56
C GLN A 131 -0.36 11.50 17.59
N ILE A 132 -1.61 11.78 17.98
CA ILE A 132 -2.59 12.49 17.14
C ILE A 132 -2.38 14.00 17.26
N LYS A 133 -2.10 14.64 16.12
CA LYS A 133 -1.92 16.10 16.04
C LYS A 133 -3.23 16.86 15.78
N ASP A 134 -4.17 16.22 15.11
CA ASP A 134 -5.45 16.80 14.72
C ASP A 134 -6.53 15.73 14.83
N GLN A 135 -7.24 15.74 15.96
CA GLN A 135 -8.23 14.73 16.30
C GLN A 135 -9.35 14.66 15.27
N ALA A 136 -9.88 15.81 14.84
CA ALA A 136 -10.98 15.88 13.89
C ALA A 136 -10.59 15.28 12.52
N LYS A 137 -9.40 15.62 12.01
CA LYS A 137 -8.91 15.01 10.75
C LYS A 137 -8.61 13.52 10.91
N CYS A 138 -8.04 13.10 12.04
CA CYS A 138 -7.77 11.69 12.30
C CYS A 138 -9.07 10.86 12.36
N ASP A 139 -10.12 11.38 12.99
CA ASP A 139 -11.41 10.68 13.07
C ASP A 139 -12.07 10.54 11.70
N ALA A 140 -12.12 11.63 10.92
CA ALA A 140 -12.63 11.58 9.55
C ALA A 140 -11.88 10.56 8.67
N MET A 141 -10.54 10.53 8.78
CA MET A 141 -9.72 9.55 8.06
C MET A 141 -9.99 8.12 8.53
N ARG A 142 -10.09 7.88 9.84
CA ARG A 142 -10.39 6.55 10.40
C ARG A 142 -11.76 6.05 9.97
N GLU A 143 -12.77 6.92 9.91
CA GLU A 143 -14.08 6.58 9.39
C GLU A 143 -14.04 6.20 7.91
N SER A 144 -13.28 6.95 7.11
CA SER A 144 -13.09 6.66 5.67
C SER A 144 -12.42 5.30 5.46
N ILE A 145 -11.30 5.03 6.15
CA ILE A 145 -10.55 3.77 6.03
C ILE A 145 -11.35 2.55 6.52
N LYS A 146 -12.29 2.73 7.45
CA LYS A 146 -13.21 1.67 7.87
C LYS A 146 -14.24 1.32 6.78
N LYS A 147 -14.61 2.30 5.94
CA LYS A 147 -15.63 2.15 4.88
C LYS A 147 -15.06 1.68 3.54
N HIS A 148 -13.76 1.87 3.30
CA HIS A 148 -13.12 1.54 2.02
C HIS A 148 -12.02 0.48 2.17
N ASP A 149 -11.91 -0.39 1.15
CA ASP A 149 -10.90 -1.46 1.06
C ASP A 149 -9.77 -1.13 0.06
N HIS A 150 -9.63 0.15 -0.28
CA HIS A 150 -8.58 0.68 -1.15
C HIS A 150 -8.14 2.06 -0.64
N PRO A 151 -6.90 2.48 -0.95
CA PRO A 151 -6.51 3.87 -0.73
C PRO A 151 -7.49 4.79 -1.48
N PRO A 152 -7.89 5.93 -0.88
CA PRO A 152 -8.67 6.95 -1.58
C PRO A 152 -7.89 7.53 -2.77
#